data_AF-A0AAW6XIL1-F1
#
_entry.id   AF-A0AAW6XIL1-F1
#
_cell.length_a   1.000
_cell.length_b   1.000
_cell.length_c   1.000
_cell.angle_alpha   90.00
_cell.angle_beta   90.00
_cell.angle_gamma   90.00
#
_symmetry.space_group_name_H-M   'P 1'
#
loop_
_entity.id
_entity.type
_entity.pdbx_description
1 polymer ?
#
loop_
_entity_poly.entity_id
_entity_poly.type
_entity_poly.pdbx_seq_one_letter_code
_entity_poly.pdbx_strand_id
1 'polypeptide(L)'
;MPFYAYVTLPLATYVNDSGTKPDPSIWYIQVQAVPALFLNKDQHYVADPNAKPWDTTSMVDAIYEADDPGPRKNRDQLKQLPKTDVDISYTYQALGSNDAVKADKVDLTKAGIYTVTYSHTYADGRVVSDSRKVYVDGVNQETKAITRTIIVHAPNGTDQTVTQKATLTREVILDATTGEIKSAGKWSTAKWEAYSAPEFKGYTPDKAQIDETAVNKDTQDTTVEISYTANEITKQETKDITRTI
;
A
#
# COMPACT_ATOMS: atom_id res chain seq x y z
N MET A 1 -40.97 -16.87 3.40
CA MET A 1 -40.16 -16.02 2.51
C MET A 1 -38.82 -15.81 3.19
N PRO A 2 -37.67 -15.96 2.50
CA PRO A 2 -36.37 -15.57 3.05
C PRO A 2 -36.35 -14.06 3.31
N PHE A 3 -35.76 -13.65 4.43
CA PHE A 3 -35.46 -12.25 4.70
C PHE A 3 -34.04 -11.95 4.23
N TYR A 4 -33.83 -10.76 3.68
CA TYR A 4 -32.53 -10.30 3.17
C TYR A 4 -32.03 -9.18 4.06
N ALA A 5 -30.78 -9.26 4.50
CA ALA A 5 -30.10 -8.15 5.16
C ALA A 5 -28.98 -7.61 4.27
N TYR A 6 -28.85 -6.29 4.25
CA TYR A 6 -27.87 -5.56 3.47
C TYR A 6 -26.77 -5.00 4.37
N VAL A 7 -25.52 -4.97 3.91
CA VAL A 7 -24.46 -4.20 4.59
C VAL A 7 -23.73 -3.43 3.52
N THR A 8 -23.29 -2.22 3.80
CA THR A 8 -22.41 -1.46 2.90
C THR A 8 -21.03 -1.35 3.56
N LEU A 9 -19.98 -1.74 2.85
CA LEU A 9 -18.60 -1.46 3.25
C LEU A 9 -18.10 -0.25 2.48
N PRO A 10 -18.23 0.98 3.03
CA PRO A 10 -17.73 2.15 2.34
C PRO A 10 -16.20 2.06 2.17
N LEU A 11 -15.73 2.29 0.93
CA LEU A 11 -14.32 2.39 0.53
C LEU A 11 -13.53 1.06 0.46
N ALA A 12 -14.19 -0.09 0.48
CA ALA A 12 -13.52 -1.37 0.24
C ALA A 12 -13.17 -1.57 -1.26
N THR A 13 -11.98 -2.10 -1.54
CA THR A 13 -11.54 -2.48 -2.89
C THR A 13 -11.52 -4.00 -2.99
N TYR A 14 -12.39 -4.58 -3.82
CA TYR A 14 -12.47 -6.02 -4.03
C TYR A 14 -11.47 -6.46 -5.11
N VAL A 15 -10.79 -7.57 -4.86
CA VAL A 15 -9.91 -8.21 -5.85
C VAL A 15 -10.66 -9.38 -6.48
N ASN A 16 -10.87 -9.32 -7.80
CA ASN A 16 -11.44 -10.42 -8.57
C ASN A 16 -10.46 -10.91 -9.64
N ASP A 17 -10.85 -11.95 -10.38
CA ASP A 17 -10.05 -12.55 -11.47
C ASP A 17 -9.65 -11.54 -12.59
N SER A 18 -10.25 -10.34 -12.62
CA SER A 18 -9.98 -9.27 -13.59
C SER A 18 -9.25 -8.04 -13.01
N GLY A 19 -8.80 -8.08 -11.75
CA GLY A 19 -8.05 -7.01 -11.08
C GLY A 19 -8.80 -6.32 -9.92
N THR A 20 -8.20 -5.27 -9.37
CA THR A 20 -8.76 -4.50 -8.23
C THR A 20 -9.83 -3.53 -8.74
N LYS A 21 -11.04 -3.58 -8.16
CA LYS A 21 -12.10 -2.61 -8.47
C LYS A 21 -12.64 -1.99 -7.18
N PRO A 22 -12.93 -0.67 -7.16
CA PRO A 22 -13.68 -0.07 -6.06
C PRO A 22 -15.02 -0.77 -6.00
N ASP A 23 -15.30 -1.38 -4.86
CA ASP A 23 -16.49 -2.20 -4.71
C ASP A 23 -17.55 -1.40 -3.96
N PRO A 24 -18.63 -0.96 -4.63
CA PRO A 24 -19.78 -0.41 -3.92
C PRO A 24 -20.60 -1.50 -3.22
N SER A 25 -20.09 -2.74 -3.10
CA SER A 25 -20.86 -3.93 -2.70
C SER A 25 -21.74 -3.72 -1.48
N ILE A 26 -23.03 -3.71 -1.80
CA ILE A 26 -24.14 -4.04 -0.94
C ILE A 26 -24.06 -5.56 -0.69
N TRP A 27 -23.95 -5.97 0.56
CA TRP A 27 -23.94 -7.36 1.00
C TRP A 27 -25.35 -7.95 0.92
N TYR A 28 -25.47 -9.27 0.77
CA TYR A 28 -26.75 -9.98 0.82
C TYR A 28 -26.62 -11.19 1.77
N ILE A 29 -27.44 -11.23 2.81
CA ILE A 29 -27.58 -12.40 3.70
C ILE A 29 -29.00 -12.96 3.54
N GLN A 30 -29.15 -14.19 3.03
CA GLN A 30 -30.43 -14.90 3.05
C GLN A 30 -30.62 -15.57 4.43
N VAL A 31 -31.61 -15.11 5.20
CA VAL A 31 -32.02 -15.78 6.43
C VAL A 31 -33.44 -16.30 6.22
N GLN A 32 -33.54 -17.55 5.76
CA GLN A 32 -34.84 -18.20 5.60
C GLN A 32 -35.19 -18.93 6.88
N ALA A 33 -36.02 -18.30 7.74
CA ALA A 33 -36.74 -18.88 8.88
C ALA A 33 -36.07 -20.16 9.45
N VAL A 34 -34.84 -19.98 9.96
CA VAL A 34 -33.79 -20.97 10.29
C VAL A 34 -34.12 -22.43 9.89
N PRO A 35 -33.77 -22.86 8.66
CA PRO A 35 -32.48 -23.51 8.41
C PRO A 35 -31.92 -23.24 7.00
N ALA A 36 -30.75 -22.58 6.95
CA ALA A 36 -29.62 -22.79 6.05
C ALA A 36 -28.77 -21.52 6.09
N LEU A 37 -27.66 -21.56 6.82
CA LEU A 37 -26.60 -20.58 6.66
C LEU A 37 -25.98 -20.84 5.27
N PHE A 38 -26.50 -20.17 4.24
CA PHE A 38 -25.85 -20.12 2.94
C PHE A 38 -25.01 -18.85 2.90
N LEU A 39 -23.83 -18.94 3.49
CA LEU A 39 -22.85 -17.88 3.44
C LEU A 39 -22.06 -18.02 2.10
N ASN A 40 -22.37 -17.17 1.08
CA ASN A 40 -21.52 -16.88 -0.10
C ASN A 40 -19.99 -16.89 0.15
N LYS A 41 -19.21 -17.16 -0.91
CA LYS A 41 -17.74 -17.44 -0.98
C LYS A 41 -16.81 -16.57 -0.11
N ASP A 42 -15.66 -17.15 0.22
CA ASP A 42 -14.43 -16.50 0.72
C ASP A 42 -14.14 -15.17 -0.01
N GLN A 43 -13.72 -14.15 0.75
CA GLN A 43 -13.51 -12.79 0.24
C GLN A 43 -12.06 -12.35 0.36
N HIS A 44 -11.57 -11.63 -0.65
CA HIS A 44 -10.20 -11.14 -0.73
C HIS A 44 -10.17 -9.61 -0.85
N TYR A 45 -9.43 -8.98 0.04
CA TYR A 45 -9.18 -7.54 0.14
C TYR A 45 -7.68 -7.27 0.19
N VAL A 46 -7.32 -5.99 0.03
CA VAL A 46 -5.95 -5.47 0.23
C VAL A 46 -5.99 -4.51 1.41
N ALA A 47 -4.99 -4.57 2.30
CA ALA A 47 -4.92 -3.70 3.47
C ALA A 47 -4.84 -2.22 3.07
N ASP A 48 -5.74 -1.40 3.63
CA ASP A 48 -5.73 0.06 3.44
C ASP A 48 -5.65 0.76 4.80
N PRO A 49 -4.61 1.55 5.08
CA PRO A 49 -4.48 2.33 6.31
C PRO A 49 -5.63 3.30 6.59
N ASN A 50 -6.39 3.69 5.56
CA ASN A 50 -7.54 4.59 5.65
C ASN A 50 -8.88 3.86 5.76
N ALA A 51 -8.87 2.52 5.74
CA ALA A 51 -10.10 1.74 5.90
C ALA A 51 -10.75 2.08 7.24
N LYS A 52 -12.04 2.44 7.20
CA LYS A 52 -12.81 2.63 8.42
C LYS A 52 -13.01 1.27 9.11
N PRO A 53 -13.01 1.22 10.45
CA PRO A 53 -13.33 -0.02 11.14
C PRO A 53 -14.72 -0.50 10.74
N TRP A 54 -14.86 -1.81 10.55
CA TRP A 54 -16.15 -2.42 10.30
C TRP A 54 -17.03 -2.25 11.54
N ASP A 55 -18.11 -1.46 11.40
CA ASP A 55 -19.10 -1.25 12.45
C ASP A 55 -20.19 -2.33 12.33
N THR A 56 -20.12 -3.30 13.23
CA THR A 56 -21.06 -4.43 13.33
C THR A 56 -22.49 -3.98 13.65
N THR A 57 -22.69 -2.76 14.15
CA THR A 57 -24.02 -2.17 14.43
C THR A 57 -24.83 -2.03 13.15
N SER A 58 -24.19 -1.72 12.03
CA SER A 58 -24.84 -1.54 10.71
C SER A 58 -25.41 -2.84 10.14
N MET A 59 -24.83 -3.99 10.52
CA MET A 59 -25.30 -5.31 10.07
C MET A 59 -26.52 -5.78 10.86
N VAL A 60 -26.65 -5.35 12.13
CA VAL A 60 -27.82 -5.60 12.95
C VAL A 60 -28.97 -4.69 12.53
N ASP A 61 -28.72 -3.39 12.32
CA ASP A 61 -29.77 -2.43 11.93
C ASP A 61 -30.34 -2.69 10.53
N ALA A 62 -29.54 -3.15 9.57
CA ALA A 62 -30.02 -3.48 8.24
C ALA A 62 -30.77 -4.83 8.12
N ILE A 63 -30.65 -5.73 9.12
CA ILE A 63 -31.58 -6.86 9.30
C ILE A 63 -32.98 -6.34 9.63
N TYR A 64 -33.08 -5.16 10.25
CA TYR A 64 -34.35 -4.56 10.68
C TYR A 64 -34.94 -3.53 9.69
N GLU A 65 -34.14 -2.96 8.77
CA GLU A 65 -34.57 -1.90 7.82
C GLU A 65 -34.80 -2.33 6.36
N ALA A 66 -34.50 -3.56 5.96
CA ALA A 66 -34.68 -4.03 4.57
C ALA A 66 -36.16 -4.18 4.17
N ASP A 67 -36.64 -3.27 3.31
CA ASP A 67 -38.01 -3.14 2.81
C ASP A 67 -38.25 -4.07 1.58
N ASP A 68 -39.09 -5.12 1.70
CA ASP A 68 -39.76 -5.82 0.59
C ASP A 68 -41.01 -6.61 1.10
N PRO A 69 -42.08 -6.87 0.31
CA PRO A 69 -43.47 -6.56 0.63
C PRO A 69 -44.26 -7.86 0.87
N GLY A 70 -43.63 -8.84 1.53
CA GLY A 70 -44.34 -10.02 2.04
C GLY A 70 -45.38 -9.61 3.09
N PRO A 71 -46.30 -10.49 3.52
CA PRO A 71 -47.20 -10.20 4.63
C PRO A 71 -46.36 -9.86 5.86
N ARG A 72 -46.20 -8.54 6.08
CA ARG A 72 -45.28 -7.96 7.04
C ARG A 72 -45.65 -8.50 8.40
N LYS A 73 -44.73 -9.23 9.05
CA LYS A 73 -44.86 -9.44 10.49
C LYS A 73 -44.65 -8.09 11.14
N ASN A 74 -45.66 -7.57 11.83
CA ASN A 74 -45.56 -6.27 12.47
C ASN A 74 -44.54 -6.29 13.63
N ARG A 75 -44.15 -5.12 14.13
CA ARG A 75 -43.16 -4.96 15.21
C ARG A 75 -43.44 -5.86 16.43
N ASP A 76 -44.70 -6.15 16.73
CA ASP A 76 -45.09 -6.97 17.87
C ASP A 76 -45.07 -8.48 17.55
N GLN A 77 -45.28 -8.87 16.29
CA GLN A 77 -45.08 -10.25 15.79
C GLN A 77 -43.59 -10.62 15.68
N LEU A 78 -42.69 -9.64 15.46
CA LEU A 78 -41.24 -9.85 15.54
C LEU A 78 -40.75 -10.05 16.99
N LYS A 79 -41.33 -9.33 17.97
CA LYS A 79 -41.03 -9.52 19.40
C LYS A 79 -41.44 -10.90 19.95
N GLN A 80 -42.29 -11.62 19.22
CA GLN A 80 -42.76 -12.98 19.54
C GLN A 80 -41.96 -14.07 18.82
N LEU A 81 -41.08 -13.73 17.87
CA LEU A 81 -40.09 -14.70 17.39
C LEU A 81 -39.19 -15.07 18.57
N PRO A 82 -38.79 -16.34 18.71
CA PRO A 82 -37.78 -16.68 19.70
C PRO A 82 -36.55 -15.84 19.36
N LYS A 83 -36.24 -14.86 20.21
CA LYS A 83 -34.98 -14.12 20.18
C LYS A 83 -33.91 -15.12 20.55
N THR A 84 -33.52 -15.92 19.59
CA THR A 84 -32.38 -16.79 19.71
C THR A 84 -31.19 -15.94 19.36
N ASP A 85 -30.47 -15.53 20.39
CA ASP A 85 -29.23 -14.77 20.29
C ASP A 85 -28.31 -15.48 19.29
N VAL A 86 -28.15 -14.89 18.10
CA VAL A 86 -27.13 -15.35 17.14
C VAL A 86 -25.81 -14.82 17.66
N ASP A 87 -24.96 -15.75 18.10
CA ASP A 87 -23.62 -15.45 18.57
C ASP A 87 -22.71 -15.23 17.36
N ILE A 88 -21.98 -14.13 17.35
CA ILE A 88 -20.97 -13.83 16.33
C ILE A 88 -19.61 -13.79 17.02
N SER A 89 -18.66 -14.54 16.48
CA SER A 89 -17.28 -14.54 16.96
C SER A 89 -16.30 -14.37 15.80
N TYR A 90 -15.12 -13.85 16.14
CA TYR A 90 -14.06 -13.59 15.18
C TYR A 90 -12.77 -14.24 15.66
N THR A 91 -12.03 -14.83 14.72
CA THR A 91 -10.62 -15.13 14.93
C THR A 91 -9.78 -14.43 13.88
N TYR A 92 -8.54 -14.14 14.22
CA TYR A 92 -7.56 -13.50 13.36
C TYR A 92 -6.31 -14.36 13.32
N GLN A 93 -5.84 -14.64 12.12
CA GLN A 93 -4.58 -15.30 11.82
C GLN A 93 -3.68 -14.29 11.13
N ALA A 94 -2.51 -14.02 11.71
CA ALA A 94 -1.56 -13.08 11.14
C ALA A 94 -1.02 -13.57 9.79
N LEU A 95 -0.59 -12.63 8.96
CA LEU A 95 0.00 -12.91 7.64
C LEU A 95 1.14 -13.95 7.76
N GLY A 96 1.05 -15.06 7.04
CA GLY A 96 2.04 -16.16 7.07
C GLY A 96 2.12 -16.96 8.38
N SER A 97 1.26 -16.68 9.35
CA SER A 97 1.13 -17.46 10.59
C SER A 97 0.18 -18.65 10.39
N ASN A 98 0.38 -19.74 11.13
CA ASN A 98 -0.61 -20.82 11.23
C ASN A 98 -1.52 -20.69 12.46
N ASP A 99 -1.17 -19.80 13.40
CA ASP A 99 -1.90 -19.61 14.65
C ASP A 99 -2.99 -18.54 14.50
N ALA A 100 -4.20 -18.88 14.94
CA ALA A 100 -5.34 -17.97 15.01
C ALA A 100 -5.63 -17.57 16.46
N VAL A 101 -5.85 -16.28 16.69
CA VAL A 101 -6.21 -15.69 17.98
C VAL A 101 -7.64 -15.15 17.95
N LYS A 102 -8.26 -14.94 19.11
CA LYS A 102 -9.58 -14.28 19.19
C LYS A 102 -9.46 -12.84 18.71
N ALA A 103 -10.43 -12.39 17.92
CA ALA A 103 -10.60 -11.00 17.52
C ALA A 103 -11.98 -10.49 17.93
N ASP A 104 -12.12 -9.16 18.03
CA ASP A 104 -13.39 -8.52 18.36
C ASP A 104 -14.16 -8.08 17.11
N LYS A 105 -13.46 -7.93 15.97
CA LYS A 105 -14.01 -7.54 14.66
C LYS A 105 -13.04 -7.87 13.53
N VAL A 106 -13.51 -7.72 12.30
CA VAL A 106 -12.66 -7.68 11.09
C VAL A 106 -12.04 -6.30 10.96
N ASP A 107 -10.71 -6.23 10.89
CA ASP A 107 -9.93 -4.99 10.76
C ASP A 107 -9.15 -5.02 9.44
N LEU A 108 -9.69 -4.33 8.43
CA LEU A 108 -9.14 -4.27 7.06
C LEU A 108 -7.85 -3.43 6.97
N THR A 109 -7.43 -2.76 8.05
CA THR A 109 -6.13 -2.10 8.11
C THR A 109 -4.99 -3.08 8.40
N LYS A 110 -5.32 -4.29 8.86
CA LYS A 110 -4.37 -5.32 9.26
C LYS A 110 -4.44 -6.53 8.34
N ALA A 111 -3.32 -6.82 7.70
CA ALA A 111 -3.18 -7.96 6.82
C ALA A 111 -3.25 -9.29 7.59
N GLY A 112 -3.75 -10.33 6.93
CA GLY A 112 -3.96 -11.66 7.50
C GLY A 112 -5.34 -12.21 7.16
N ILE A 113 -5.77 -13.23 7.90
CA ILE A 113 -7.03 -13.93 7.66
C ILE A 113 -7.93 -13.75 8.85
N TYR A 114 -9.12 -13.21 8.64
CA TYR A 114 -10.18 -13.19 9.65
C TYR A 114 -11.16 -14.32 9.38
N THR A 115 -11.49 -15.11 10.40
CA THR A 115 -12.60 -16.07 10.33
C THR A 115 -13.76 -15.51 11.12
N VAL A 116 -14.89 -15.28 10.45
CA VAL A 116 -16.15 -14.85 11.07
C VAL A 116 -17.03 -16.06 11.24
N THR A 117 -17.39 -16.38 12.48
CA THR A 117 -18.24 -17.53 12.81
C THR A 117 -19.56 -17.05 13.36
N TYR A 118 -20.64 -17.53 12.77
CA TYR A 118 -22.02 -17.33 13.23
C TYR A 118 -22.50 -18.63 13.86
N SER A 119 -22.98 -18.57 15.10
CA SER A 119 -23.53 -19.73 15.78
C SER A 119 -24.86 -19.42 16.44
N HIS A 120 -25.66 -20.46 16.60
CA HIS A 120 -26.95 -20.40 17.27
C HIS A 120 -27.14 -21.66 18.09
N THR A 121 -27.56 -21.49 19.34
CA THR A 121 -27.93 -22.58 20.23
C THR A 121 -29.45 -22.63 20.35
N TYR A 122 -30.04 -23.73 19.87
CA TYR A 122 -31.47 -23.99 19.99
C TYR A 122 -31.84 -24.29 21.44
N ALA A 123 -33.13 -24.15 21.77
CA ALA A 123 -33.65 -24.44 23.11
C ALA A 123 -33.46 -25.90 23.55
N ASP A 124 -33.25 -26.83 22.61
CA ASP A 124 -32.93 -28.24 22.86
C ASP A 124 -31.41 -28.48 23.09
N GLY A 125 -30.61 -27.41 23.10
CA GLY A 125 -29.16 -27.47 23.28
C GLY A 125 -28.36 -27.76 22.00
N ARG A 126 -29.02 -27.95 20.85
CA ARG A 126 -28.32 -28.14 19.57
C ARG A 126 -27.64 -26.83 19.16
N VAL A 127 -26.36 -26.90 18.79
CA VAL A 127 -25.64 -25.76 18.20
C VAL A 127 -25.54 -25.95 16.69
N VAL A 128 -25.88 -24.91 15.94
CA VAL A 128 -25.58 -24.81 14.50
C VAL A 128 -24.64 -23.63 14.28
N SER A 129 -23.60 -23.84 13.49
CA SER A 129 -22.62 -22.80 13.18
C SER A 129 -22.17 -22.88 11.74
N ASP A 130 -21.79 -21.73 11.18
CA ASP A 130 -21.12 -21.61 9.90
C ASP A 130 -20.08 -20.48 9.96
N SER A 131 -19.08 -20.53 9.09
CA SER A 131 -17.96 -19.58 9.13
C SER A 131 -17.52 -19.12 7.74
N ARG A 132 -16.98 -17.90 7.66
CA ARG A 132 -16.36 -17.35 6.45
C ARG A 132 -14.97 -16.82 6.72
N LYS A 133 -14.11 -16.88 5.70
CA LYS A 133 -12.80 -16.24 5.71
C LYS A 133 -12.80 -14.93 4.93
N VAL A 134 -12.16 -13.94 5.54
CA VAL A 134 -11.81 -12.66 4.94
C VAL A 134 -10.28 -12.60 4.87
N TYR A 135 -9.74 -12.68 3.66
CA TYR A 135 -8.32 -12.57 3.39
C TYR A 135 -8.00 -11.10 3.15
N VAL A 136 -7.10 -10.55 3.94
CA VAL A 136 -6.59 -9.18 3.80
C VAL A 136 -5.13 -9.30 3.39
N ASP A 137 -4.86 -9.13 2.10
CA ASP A 137 -3.51 -9.14 1.53
C ASP A 137 -2.71 -7.94 2.08
N GLY A 138 -1.44 -8.19 2.36
CA GLY A 138 -0.53 -7.17 2.90
C GLY A 138 -0.07 -6.20 1.84
N VAL A 139 0.15 -4.94 2.22
CA VAL A 139 0.77 -3.92 1.36
C VAL A 139 2.06 -3.48 2.00
N ASN A 140 3.16 -3.65 1.27
CA ASN A 140 4.48 -3.18 1.68
C ASN A 140 5.05 -2.23 0.62
N GLN A 141 5.89 -1.31 1.07
CA GLN A 141 6.64 -0.44 0.18
C GLN A 141 8.11 -0.88 0.17
N GLU A 142 8.62 -1.20 -1.02
CA GLU A 142 10.04 -1.43 -1.23
C GLU A 142 10.72 -0.15 -1.72
N THR A 143 11.97 0.04 -1.30
CA THR A 143 12.80 1.19 -1.69
C THR A 143 14.12 0.73 -2.28
N LYS A 144 14.57 1.38 -3.34
CA LYS A 144 15.90 1.17 -3.94
C LYS A 144 16.60 2.52 -4.02
N ALA A 145 17.77 2.63 -3.38
CA ALA A 145 18.63 3.79 -3.50
C ALA A 145 19.65 3.57 -4.62
N ILE A 146 19.83 4.57 -5.47
CA ILE A 146 20.83 4.58 -6.54
C ILE A 146 21.59 5.90 -6.43
N THR A 147 22.91 5.85 -6.50
CA THR A 147 23.80 6.95 -6.19
C THR A 147 24.68 7.34 -7.37
N ARG A 148 24.87 8.64 -7.54
CA ARG A 148 25.92 9.23 -8.37
C ARG A 148 26.91 9.94 -7.48
N THR A 149 28.17 9.54 -7.54
CA THR A 149 29.26 10.14 -6.79
C THR A 149 30.08 11.00 -7.73
N ILE A 150 30.24 12.28 -7.42
CA ILE A 150 31.04 13.23 -8.19
C ILE A 150 32.29 13.53 -7.38
N ILE A 151 33.46 13.22 -7.93
CA ILE A 151 34.75 13.48 -7.32
C ILE A 151 35.42 14.63 -8.09
N VAL A 152 35.75 15.70 -7.38
CA VAL A 152 36.41 16.88 -7.95
C VAL A 152 37.85 16.90 -7.45
N HIS A 153 38.80 16.67 -8.35
CA HIS A 153 40.23 16.77 -8.07
C HIS A 153 40.66 18.23 -8.16
N ALA A 154 40.65 18.95 -7.04
CA ALA A 154 40.94 20.37 -7.03
C ALA A 154 42.44 20.64 -7.32
N PRO A 155 42.78 21.79 -7.94
CA PRO A 155 44.17 22.11 -8.30
C PRO A 155 45.18 22.14 -7.15
N ASN A 156 44.71 22.33 -5.91
CA ASN A 156 45.53 22.31 -4.70
C ASN A 156 45.89 20.88 -4.23
N GLY A 157 45.49 19.85 -4.99
CA GLY A 157 45.74 18.43 -4.67
C GLY A 157 44.73 17.81 -3.71
N THR A 158 43.63 18.49 -3.38
CA THR A 158 42.57 17.93 -2.52
C THR A 158 41.37 17.46 -3.34
N ASP A 159 40.75 16.36 -2.92
CA ASP A 159 39.53 15.86 -3.54
C ASP A 159 38.29 16.34 -2.79
N GLN A 160 37.25 16.74 -3.53
CA GLN A 160 35.92 17.00 -2.99
C GLN A 160 34.94 15.98 -3.53
N THR A 161 34.12 15.40 -2.65
CA THR A 161 33.13 14.38 -3.05
C THR A 161 31.72 14.90 -2.83
N VAL A 162 30.89 14.80 -3.87
CA VAL A 162 29.46 15.14 -3.85
C VAL A 162 28.66 13.90 -4.22
N THR A 163 27.83 13.41 -3.30
CA THR A 163 26.95 12.26 -3.54
C THR A 163 25.52 12.72 -3.80
N GLN A 164 24.98 12.37 -4.96
CA GLN A 164 23.59 12.57 -5.32
C GLN A 164 22.83 11.25 -5.18
N LYS A 165 21.80 11.23 -4.32
CA LYS A 165 20.98 10.05 -4.05
C LYS A 165 19.63 10.17 -4.75
N ALA A 166 19.31 9.18 -5.58
CA ALA A 166 17.99 8.97 -6.13
C ALA A 166 17.32 7.79 -5.43
N THR A 167 16.10 7.97 -4.93
CA THR A 167 15.36 6.91 -4.24
C THR A 167 14.15 6.52 -5.08
N LEU A 168 14.12 5.27 -5.51
CA LEU A 168 12.99 4.67 -6.19
C LEU A 168 12.15 3.89 -5.19
N THR A 169 10.85 3.82 -5.44
CA THR A 169 9.89 3.11 -4.60
C THR A 169 8.95 2.27 -5.44
N ARG A 170 8.52 1.12 -4.94
CA ARG A 170 7.40 0.36 -5.49
C ARG A 170 6.54 -0.20 -4.38
N GLU A 171 5.27 -0.40 -4.67
CA GLU A 171 4.35 -1.14 -3.81
C GLU A 171 4.45 -2.64 -4.14
N VAL A 172 4.40 -3.49 -3.12
CA VAL A 172 4.30 -4.95 -3.26
C VAL A 172 3.13 -5.46 -2.42
N ILE A 173 2.36 -6.37 -3.01
CA ILE A 173 1.23 -7.03 -2.37
C ILE A 173 1.68 -8.40 -1.91
N LEU A 174 1.45 -8.71 -0.63
CA LEU A 174 1.73 -10.00 -0.01
C LEU A 174 0.44 -10.80 0.13
N ASP A 175 0.48 -12.09 -0.23
CA ASP A 175 -0.69 -12.95 -0.08
C ASP A 175 -1.01 -13.17 1.41
N ALA A 176 -2.28 -12.99 1.78
CA ALA A 176 -2.75 -13.12 3.16
C ALA A 176 -2.45 -14.49 3.79
N THR A 177 -2.39 -15.56 2.98
CA THR A 177 -2.24 -16.94 3.43
C THR A 177 -0.79 -17.32 3.59
N THR A 178 0.03 -17.09 2.55
CA THR A 178 1.43 -17.52 2.54
C THR A 178 2.38 -16.47 3.10
N GLY A 179 1.99 -15.20 3.08
CA GLY A 179 2.88 -14.08 3.38
C GLY A 179 3.93 -13.79 2.29
N GLU A 180 3.88 -14.50 1.17
CA GLU A 180 4.80 -14.32 0.04
C GLU A 180 4.33 -13.22 -0.91
N ILE A 181 5.24 -12.74 -1.77
CA ILE A 181 4.92 -11.71 -2.77
C ILE A 181 3.91 -12.29 -3.78
N LYS A 182 2.69 -11.76 -3.73
CA LYS A 182 1.61 -12.05 -4.67
C LYS A 182 1.76 -11.24 -5.95
N SER A 183 2.12 -9.96 -5.81
CA SER A 183 2.41 -9.10 -6.95
C SER A 183 3.31 -7.94 -6.57
N ALA A 184 4.03 -7.40 -7.55
CA ALA A 184 4.88 -6.22 -7.36
C ALA A 184 4.51 -5.16 -8.40
N GLY A 185 4.32 -3.93 -7.93
CA GLY A 185 4.09 -2.76 -8.76
C GLY A 185 5.33 -2.32 -9.53
N LYS A 186 5.13 -1.33 -10.40
CA LYS A 186 6.24 -0.69 -11.12
C LYS A 186 7.06 0.18 -10.17
N TRP A 187 8.38 0.18 -10.34
CA TRP A 187 9.25 1.14 -9.70
C TRP A 187 8.93 2.56 -10.18
N SER A 188 8.94 3.52 -9.25
CA SER A 188 9.00 4.93 -9.58
C SER A 188 10.31 5.27 -10.31
N THR A 189 10.35 6.46 -10.89
CA THR A 189 11.57 7.05 -11.46
C THR A 189 11.99 8.25 -10.61
N ALA A 190 13.27 8.60 -10.70
CA ALA A 190 13.85 9.78 -10.07
C ALA A 190 14.86 10.42 -11.02
N LYS A 191 15.57 11.45 -10.56
CA LYS A 191 16.65 12.09 -11.31
C LYS A 191 17.79 12.50 -10.40
N TRP A 192 19.00 12.52 -10.92
CA TRP A 192 20.10 13.27 -10.32
C TRP A 192 20.20 14.61 -11.04
N GLU A 193 20.08 15.69 -10.28
CA GLU A 193 20.14 17.06 -10.78
C GLU A 193 21.49 17.36 -11.43
N ALA A 194 21.52 18.29 -12.39
CA ALA A 194 22.78 18.75 -12.97
C ALA A 194 23.74 19.26 -11.89
N TYR A 195 25.05 19.09 -12.12
CA TYR A 195 26.10 19.55 -11.23
C TYR A 195 27.09 20.41 -12.01
N SER A 196 27.27 21.65 -11.56
CA SER A 196 28.28 22.56 -12.12
C SER A 196 29.60 22.40 -11.37
N ALA A 197 30.68 22.29 -12.12
CA ALA A 197 32.02 22.21 -11.56
C ALA A 197 32.38 23.53 -10.84
N PRO A 198 33.04 23.47 -9.66
CA PRO A 198 33.56 24.67 -9.01
C PRO A 198 34.55 25.45 -9.88
N GLU A 199 34.51 26.78 -9.83
CA GLU A 199 35.49 27.60 -10.56
C GLU A 199 36.78 27.75 -9.75
N PHE A 200 37.93 27.47 -10.39
CA PHE A 200 39.26 27.75 -9.84
C PHE A 200 40.02 28.71 -10.75
N LYS A 201 40.46 29.86 -10.22
CA LYS A 201 41.14 30.90 -10.99
C LYS A 201 42.41 30.35 -11.66
N GLY A 202 42.53 30.54 -12.98
CA GLY A 202 43.68 30.08 -13.76
C GLY A 202 43.63 28.61 -14.14
N TYR A 203 42.51 27.92 -13.88
CA TYR A 203 42.29 26.53 -14.25
C TYR A 203 40.98 26.37 -15.01
N THR A 204 40.90 25.34 -15.86
CA THR A 204 39.68 24.96 -16.58
C THR A 204 39.35 23.49 -16.25
N PRO A 205 38.11 23.18 -15.82
CA PRO A 205 37.68 21.79 -15.62
C PRO A 205 37.57 21.07 -16.96
N ASP A 206 37.87 19.77 -16.96
CA ASP A 206 37.61 18.88 -18.11
C ASP A 206 36.10 18.71 -18.37
N LYS A 207 35.28 18.82 -17.32
CA LYS A 207 33.82 18.80 -17.36
C LYS A 207 33.27 19.99 -16.59
N ALA A 208 32.87 21.05 -17.30
CA ALA A 208 32.27 22.23 -16.67
C ALA A 208 30.90 21.94 -16.03
N GLN A 209 30.16 20.98 -16.60
CA GLN A 209 28.86 20.55 -16.11
C GLN A 209 28.70 19.04 -16.29
N ILE A 210 28.07 18.41 -15.30
CA ILE A 210 27.50 17.07 -15.39
C ILE A 210 26.00 17.25 -15.54
N ASP A 211 25.44 16.76 -16.63
CA ASP A 211 24.03 16.94 -16.93
C ASP A 211 23.12 16.18 -15.95
N GLU A 212 21.87 16.62 -15.92
CA GLU A 212 20.81 15.86 -15.25
C GLU A 212 20.71 14.45 -15.86
N THR A 213 20.47 13.45 -15.01
CA THR A 213 20.30 12.08 -15.46
C THR A 213 19.05 11.47 -14.84
N ALA A 214 18.15 10.97 -15.68
CA ALA A 214 17.00 10.20 -15.24
C ALA A 214 17.46 8.85 -14.65
N VAL A 215 16.89 8.50 -13.50
CA VAL A 215 17.19 7.29 -12.75
C VAL A 215 15.97 6.38 -12.75
N ASN A 216 16.16 5.14 -13.16
CA ASN A 216 15.15 4.09 -13.17
C ASN A 216 15.69 2.81 -12.52
N LYS A 217 14.87 1.76 -12.45
CA LYS A 217 15.23 0.51 -11.74
C LYS A 217 16.50 -0.17 -12.26
N ASP A 218 16.85 0.06 -13.52
CA ASP A 218 17.99 -0.57 -14.20
C ASP A 218 19.25 0.31 -14.17
N THR A 219 19.12 1.56 -13.70
CA THR A 219 20.27 2.44 -13.44
C THR A 219 21.14 1.85 -12.33
N GLN A 220 22.45 1.88 -12.54
CA GLN A 220 23.45 1.46 -11.56
C GLN A 220 24.07 2.68 -10.87
N ASP A 221 24.75 2.43 -9.76
CA ASP A 221 25.57 3.46 -9.13
C ASP A 221 26.68 3.92 -10.09
N THR A 222 26.97 5.21 -10.08
CA THR A 222 27.97 5.80 -10.99
C THR A 222 28.94 6.69 -10.24
N THR A 223 30.17 6.76 -10.75
CA THR A 223 31.19 7.71 -10.29
C THR A 223 31.62 8.57 -11.47
N VAL A 224 31.65 9.89 -11.26
CA VAL A 224 32.11 10.86 -12.25
C VAL A 224 33.23 11.69 -11.63
N GLU A 225 34.37 11.75 -12.33
CA GLU A 225 35.53 12.52 -11.89
C GLU A 225 35.66 13.82 -12.71
N ILE A 226 35.99 14.91 -12.04
CA ILE A 226 36.28 16.22 -12.64
C ILE A 226 37.72 16.58 -12.30
N SER A 227 38.54 16.83 -13.32
CA SER A 227 39.94 17.25 -13.20
C SER A 227 40.14 18.62 -13.80
N TYR A 228 41.17 19.34 -13.34
CA TYR A 228 41.46 20.71 -13.80
C TYR A 228 42.81 20.80 -14.50
N THR A 229 42.83 21.53 -15.61
CA THR A 229 44.06 21.87 -16.33
C THR A 229 44.39 23.35 -16.12
N ALA A 230 45.66 23.68 -15.87
CA ALA A 230 46.10 25.06 -15.77
C ALA A 230 45.98 25.77 -17.13
N ASN A 231 45.46 26.99 -17.13
CA ASN A 231 45.29 27.79 -18.33
C ASN A 231 46.64 28.34 -18.79
N GLU A 232 46.90 28.37 -20.10
CA GLU A 232 48.11 28.99 -20.63
C GLU A 232 48.10 30.51 -20.36
N ILE A 233 49.17 31.01 -19.77
CA ILE A 233 49.34 32.44 -19.49
C ILE A 233 49.97 33.07 -20.74
N THR A 234 49.17 33.68 -21.60
CA THR A 234 49.72 34.58 -22.62
C THR A 234 50.20 35.85 -21.92
N LYS A 235 51.52 35.94 -21.68
CA LYS A 235 52.17 37.20 -21.30
C LYS A 235 51.95 38.21 -22.44
N GLN A 236 51.08 39.19 -22.24
CA GLN A 236 51.14 40.43 -23.02
C GLN A 236 52.42 41.17 -22.62
N GLU A 237 53.45 41.12 -23.47
CA GLU A 237 54.60 42.01 -23.35
C GLU A 237 54.12 43.46 -23.59
N THR A 238 54.07 44.24 -22.52
CA THR A 238 53.96 45.70 -22.60
C THR A 238 55.35 46.24 -22.91
N LYS A 239 55.61 46.56 -24.19
CA LYS A 239 56.79 47.35 -24.56
C LYS A 239 56.54 48.80 -24.15
N ASP A 240 57.17 49.23 -23.06
CA ASP A 240 57.30 50.64 -22.73
C ASP A 240 58.20 51.33 -23.77
N ILE A 241 57.58 52.07 -24.69
CA ILE A 241 58.29 52.93 -25.64
C ILE A 241 58.54 54.26 -24.93
N THR A 242 59.73 54.43 -24.34
CA THR A 242 60.18 55.74 -23.88
C THR A 242 60.72 56.54 -25.06
N ARG A 243 60.05 57.66 -25.38
CA ARG A 243 60.46 58.61 -26.41
C ARG A 243 61.19 59.77 -25.74
N THR A 244 62.50 59.89 -25.99
CA THR A 244 63.33 61.01 -25.54
C THR A 244 62.97 62.28 -26.32
N ILE A 245 62.76 63.39 -25.62
CA ILE A 245 62.67 64.75 -26.18
C ILE A 245 63.93 65.50 -25.77
#